data_AF-A0A351KB48-F1
#
_entry.id   AF-A0A351KB48-F1
#
_cell.length_a   1.000
_cell.length_b   1.000
_cell.length_c   1.000
_cell.angle_alpha   90.00
_cell.angle_beta   90.00
_cell.angle_gamma   90.00
#
_symmetry.space_group_name_H-M   'P 1'
#
loop_
_entity.id
_entity.type
_entity.pdbx_description
1 polymer ?
#
loop_
_entity_poly.entity_id
_entity_poly.type
_entity_poly.pdbx_seq_one_letter_code
_entity_poly.pdbx_strand_id
1 'polypeptide(L)'
;MTDTTVPGAAPTAGPAETVDAVAGARLTTLLLEPDCAPGLWASVDSGEMDHLVPEFPLLRMEQDPIHRHKDVLSHTIAVVAKTGPDLIVRLAALFHDIAKPRTRSFEHGDVTFRHHEVVGARMARSRLATMGFEESVVADVSELVRLSGRFKGYSDGWSDAAV
;
A
#
# COMPACT_ATOMS: atom_id res chain seq x y z
N MET A 1 23.46 27.75 -43.34
CA MET A 1 23.64 27.20 -41.98
C MET A 1 22.81 28.04 -41.03
N THR A 2 21.53 27.72 -40.97
CA THR A 2 20.44 28.21 -40.10
C THR A 2 19.35 27.18 -40.36
N ASP A 3 18.54 26.64 -39.46
CA ASP A 3 18.12 26.87 -38.08
C ASP A 3 17.48 25.50 -37.72
N THR A 4 17.46 24.93 -36.52
CA THR A 4 16.55 25.30 -35.42
C THR A 4 16.70 24.24 -34.33
N THR A 5 17.23 24.62 -33.18
CA THR A 5 17.12 23.81 -31.96
C THR A 5 15.78 24.15 -31.32
N VAL A 6 14.87 23.18 -31.27
CA VAL A 6 13.60 23.32 -30.53
C VAL A 6 13.92 23.31 -29.03
N PRO A 7 13.50 24.31 -28.23
CA PRO A 7 13.70 24.26 -26.79
C PRO A 7 12.76 23.21 -26.18
N GLY A 8 13.34 22.26 -25.44
CA GLY A 8 12.59 21.28 -24.67
C GLY A 8 11.72 21.97 -23.62
N ALA A 9 10.42 21.68 -23.65
CA ALA A 9 9.49 22.10 -22.63
C ALA A 9 9.96 21.57 -21.26
N ALA A 10 10.16 22.48 -20.30
CA ALA A 10 10.36 22.09 -18.91
C ALA A 10 9.13 21.32 -18.42
N PRO A 11 9.30 20.27 -17.57
CA PRO A 11 8.17 19.57 -17.00
C PRO A 11 7.36 20.56 -16.17
N THR A 12 6.13 20.83 -16.61
CA THR A 12 5.15 21.56 -15.83
C THR A 12 4.81 20.70 -14.62
N ALA A 13 5.26 21.13 -13.44
CA ALA A 13 4.78 20.59 -12.18
C ALA A 13 3.24 20.63 -12.20
N GLY A 14 2.61 19.47 -11.96
CA GLY A 14 1.17 19.39 -11.77
C GLY A 14 0.72 20.29 -10.63
N PRO A 15 -0.59 20.58 -10.50
CA PRO A 15 -1.08 21.40 -9.42
C PRO A 15 -0.59 20.80 -8.10
N ALA A 16 -0.02 21.64 -7.23
CA ALA A 16 0.42 21.21 -5.91
C ALA A 16 -0.80 20.60 -5.20
N GLU A 17 -0.84 19.27 -5.08
CA GLU A 17 -1.86 18.59 -4.30
C GLU A 17 -1.80 19.18 -2.89
N THR A 18 -2.93 19.74 -2.45
CA THR A 18 -3.01 20.34 -1.12
C THR A 18 -2.87 19.20 -0.11
N VAL A 19 -1.97 19.39 0.86
CA VAL A 19 -1.75 18.43 1.93
C VAL A 19 -3.04 18.27 2.75
N ASP A 20 -3.54 17.04 2.87
CA ASP A 20 -4.71 16.65 3.66
C ASP A 20 -4.28 16.02 4.99
N ALA A 21 -3.79 16.87 5.89
CA ALA A 21 -3.38 16.47 7.23
C ALA A 21 -4.54 15.91 8.08
N VAL A 22 -5.79 16.26 7.75
CA VAL A 22 -6.98 15.76 8.45
C VAL A 22 -7.20 14.29 8.13
N ALA A 23 -7.08 13.90 6.86
CA ALA A 23 -7.10 12.50 6.47
C ALA A 23 -5.95 11.71 7.12
N GLY A 24 -4.74 12.30 7.18
CA GLY A 24 -3.57 11.73 7.86
C GLY A 24 -3.84 11.41 9.34
N ALA A 25 -4.38 12.39 10.07
CA ALA A 25 -4.75 12.23 11.47
C ALA A 25 -5.86 11.17 11.66
N ARG A 26 -6.89 11.20 10.81
CA ARG A 26 -7.99 10.24 10.87
C ARG A 26 -7.55 8.80 10.65
N LEU A 27 -6.71 8.56 9.63
CA LEU A 27 -6.14 7.24 9.36
C LEU A 27 -5.25 6.78 10.54
N THR A 28 -4.46 7.68 11.10
CA THR A 28 -3.62 7.39 12.28
C THR A 28 -4.47 6.93 13.46
N THR A 29 -5.57 7.63 13.76
CA THR A 29 -6.51 7.21 14.82
C THR A 29 -7.05 5.81 14.56
N LEU A 30 -7.56 5.53 13.34
CA LEU A 30 -8.07 4.20 12.98
C LEU A 30 -7.01 3.11 13.18
N LEU A 31 -5.78 3.37 12.76
CA LEU A 31 -4.69 2.41 12.82
C LEU A 31 -4.12 2.24 14.21
N LEU A 32 -4.28 3.16 15.16
CA LEU A 32 -3.72 3.04 16.51
C LEU A 32 -4.70 2.44 17.52
N GLU A 33 -5.95 2.18 17.14
CA GLU A 33 -6.91 1.46 17.98
C GLU A 33 -6.37 0.07 18.39
N PRO A 34 -6.57 -0.38 19.64
CA PRO A 34 -6.12 -1.70 20.08
C PRO A 34 -6.59 -2.82 19.14
N ASP A 35 -7.87 -2.78 18.74
CA ASP A 35 -8.44 -3.57 17.66
C ASP A 35 -8.90 -2.65 16.52
N CYS A 36 -8.07 -2.53 15.49
CA CYS A 36 -8.34 -1.67 14.33
C CYS A 36 -9.23 -2.35 13.28
N ALA A 37 -9.45 -3.66 13.32
CA ALA A 37 -10.17 -4.37 12.25
C ALA A 37 -11.62 -3.90 12.07
N PRO A 38 -12.45 -3.77 13.12
CA PRO A 38 -13.82 -3.26 12.98
C PRO A 38 -13.86 -1.84 12.41
N GLY A 39 -12.93 -0.97 12.85
CA GLY A 39 -12.84 0.40 12.36
C GLY A 39 -12.45 0.48 10.87
N LEU A 40 -11.50 -0.35 10.44
CA LEU A 40 -11.10 -0.44 9.04
C LEU A 40 -12.27 -0.95 8.17
N TRP A 41 -12.97 -2.00 8.59
CA TRP A 41 -14.17 -2.47 7.87
C TRP A 41 -15.25 -1.39 7.78
N ALA A 42 -15.59 -0.77 8.91
CA ALA A 42 -16.60 0.29 8.94
C ALA A 42 -16.21 1.48 8.03
N SER A 43 -14.93 1.85 7.99
CA SER A 43 -14.46 2.91 7.10
C SER A 43 -14.61 2.56 5.62
N VAL A 44 -14.40 1.29 5.25
CA VAL A 44 -14.61 0.81 3.87
C VAL A 44 -16.10 0.79 3.54
N ASP A 45 -16.92 0.21 4.42
CA ASP A 45 -18.35 -0.01 4.14
C ASP A 45 -19.15 1.30 4.15
N SER A 46 -18.69 2.32 4.88
CA SER A 46 -19.28 3.67 4.88
C SER A 46 -18.78 4.57 3.74
N GLY A 47 -17.73 4.17 3.03
CA GLY A 47 -17.07 4.99 2.01
C GLY A 47 -16.08 6.03 2.56
N GLU A 48 -15.87 6.10 3.88
CA GLU A 48 -14.82 6.96 4.48
C GLU A 48 -13.44 6.65 3.88
N MET A 49 -13.15 5.36 3.66
CA MET A 49 -11.86 4.91 3.13
C MET A 49 -11.64 5.34 1.67
N ASP A 50 -12.69 5.59 0.88
CA ASP A 50 -12.56 6.15 -0.47
C ASP A 50 -11.92 7.54 -0.45
N HIS A 51 -12.09 8.27 0.64
CA HIS A 51 -11.47 9.58 0.86
C HIS A 51 -10.10 9.47 1.51
N LEU A 52 -9.90 8.54 2.47
CA LEU A 52 -8.64 8.39 3.20
C LEU A 52 -7.55 7.72 2.35
N VAL A 53 -7.85 6.57 1.74
CA VAL A 53 -6.92 5.80 0.89
C VAL A 53 -7.74 5.18 -0.25
N PRO A 54 -7.98 5.91 -1.35
CA PRO A 54 -8.88 5.47 -2.43
C PRO A 54 -8.45 4.17 -3.10
N GLU A 55 -7.17 3.80 -2.99
CA GLU A 55 -6.68 2.53 -3.53
C GLU A 55 -6.97 1.32 -2.64
N PHE A 56 -7.31 1.53 -1.36
CA PHE A 56 -7.50 0.44 -0.41
C PHE A 56 -8.78 -0.37 -0.68
N PRO A 57 -9.95 0.25 -0.96
CA PRO A 57 -11.15 -0.52 -1.30
C PRO A 57 -10.99 -1.35 -2.59
N LEU A 58 -10.10 -0.94 -3.51
CA LEU A 58 -9.82 -1.67 -4.74
C LEU A 58 -9.14 -3.04 -4.50
N LEU A 59 -8.65 -3.29 -3.29
CA LEU A 59 -8.15 -4.59 -2.88
C LEU A 59 -9.25 -5.65 -2.78
N ARG A 60 -10.53 -5.24 -2.78
CA ARG A 60 -11.70 -6.13 -2.86
C ARG A 60 -11.79 -6.70 -4.28
N MET A 61 -10.89 -7.62 -4.59
CA MET A 61 -10.81 -8.25 -5.90
C MET A 61 -11.82 -9.39 -6.01
N GLU A 62 -12.46 -9.50 -7.16
CA GLU A 62 -13.35 -10.61 -7.49
C GLU A 62 -12.61 -11.94 -7.30
N GLN A 63 -13.17 -12.79 -6.42
CA GLN A 63 -12.65 -14.12 -6.15
C GLN A 63 -12.65 -14.90 -7.48
N ASP A 64 -11.49 -15.41 -7.88
CA ASP A 64 -11.41 -16.33 -9.02
C ASP A 64 -12.39 -17.51 -8.76
N PRO A 65 -13.18 -17.96 -9.74
CA PRO A 65 -14.08 -19.12 -9.58
C PRO A 65 -13.40 -20.38 -9.03
N ILE A 66 -12.08 -20.51 -9.15
CA ILE A 66 -11.29 -21.64 -8.63
C ILE A 66 -10.89 -21.43 -7.13
N HIS A 67 -11.29 -20.32 -6.50
CA HIS A 67 -11.04 -19.98 -5.09
C HIS A 67 -9.55 -20.00 -4.67
N ARG A 68 -8.62 -19.84 -5.62
CA ARG A 68 -7.18 -19.90 -5.34
C ARG A 68 -6.61 -18.65 -4.68
N HIS A 69 -7.31 -17.52 -4.73
CA HIS A 69 -6.85 -16.26 -4.17
C HIS A 69 -7.78 -15.76 -3.07
N LYS A 70 -7.30 -15.74 -1.82
CA LYS A 70 -7.98 -15.08 -0.70
C LYS A 70 -8.22 -13.61 -1.05
N ASP A 71 -9.38 -13.06 -0.65
CA ASP A 71 -9.70 -11.65 -0.82
C ASP A 71 -8.58 -10.78 -0.22
N VAL A 72 -7.98 -9.92 -1.05
CA VAL A 72 -6.78 -9.17 -0.66
C VAL A 72 -7.13 -8.10 0.37
N LEU A 73 -8.31 -7.49 0.28
CA LEU A 73 -8.78 -6.54 1.30
C LEU A 73 -8.88 -7.21 2.67
N SER A 74 -9.61 -8.32 2.76
CA SER A 74 -9.76 -9.09 4.00
C SER A 74 -8.41 -9.56 4.55
N HIS A 75 -7.52 -10.02 3.66
CA HIS A 75 -6.16 -10.39 4.03
C HIS A 75 -5.41 -9.21 4.66
N THR A 76 -5.40 -8.05 3.99
CA THR A 76 -4.68 -6.87 4.47
C THR A 76 -5.22 -6.39 5.82
N ILE A 77 -6.54 -6.31 6.00
CA ILE A 77 -7.14 -5.93 7.29
C ILE A 77 -6.70 -6.91 8.40
N ALA A 78 -6.72 -8.21 8.12
CA ALA A 78 -6.26 -9.22 9.08
C ALA A 78 -4.76 -9.11 9.41
N VAL A 79 -3.91 -8.71 8.46
CA VAL A 79 -2.49 -8.46 8.70
C VAL A 79 -2.31 -7.25 9.60
N VAL A 80 -2.95 -6.12 9.30
CA VAL A 80 -2.86 -4.89 10.12
C VAL A 80 -3.33 -5.14 11.55
N ALA A 81 -4.42 -5.89 11.73
CA ALA A 81 -4.94 -6.20 13.06
C ALA A 81 -4.03 -7.13 13.88
N LYS A 82 -3.22 -7.97 13.22
CA LYS A 82 -2.27 -8.88 13.88
C LYS A 82 -0.94 -8.22 14.23
N THR A 83 -0.64 -7.03 13.70
CA THR A 83 0.52 -6.26 14.16
C THR A 83 0.18 -5.49 15.43
N GLY A 84 1.19 -5.22 16.24
CA GLY A 84 1.06 -4.26 17.36
C GLY A 84 0.62 -2.87 16.85
N PRO A 85 0.11 -2.00 17.75
CA PRO A 85 -0.32 -0.64 17.43
C PRO A 85 0.88 0.30 17.24
N ASP A 86 1.83 -0.11 16.39
CA ASP A 86 2.92 0.73 15.90
C ASP A 86 2.51 1.33 14.55
N LEU A 87 2.56 2.65 14.44
CA LEU A 87 2.05 3.35 13.28
C LEU A 87 2.80 3.00 12.00
N ILE A 88 4.14 2.93 12.05
CA ILE A 88 4.97 2.63 10.88
C ILE A 88 4.68 1.21 10.40
N VAL A 89 4.61 0.25 11.32
CA VAL A 89 4.30 -1.14 11.00
C VAL A 89 2.88 -1.28 10.43
N ARG A 90 1.88 -0.63 11.04
CA ARG A 90 0.48 -0.72 10.57
C ARG A 90 0.25 -0.01 9.25
N LEU A 91 0.91 1.11 9.00
CA LEU A 91 0.91 1.74 7.67
C LEU A 91 1.57 0.83 6.64
N ALA A 92 2.75 0.28 6.94
CA ALA A 92 3.42 -0.65 6.04
C ALA A 92 2.55 -1.88 5.74
N ALA A 93 1.90 -2.45 6.76
CA ALA A 93 0.95 -3.55 6.61
C ALA A 93 -0.26 -3.16 5.76
N LEU A 94 -0.82 -1.96 5.95
CA LEU A 94 -1.96 -1.46 5.15
C LEU A 94 -1.59 -1.35 3.66
N PHE A 95 -0.37 -0.90 3.37
CA PHE A 95 0.07 -0.63 1.99
C PHE A 95 0.81 -1.80 1.31
N HIS A 96 1.17 -2.88 2.02
CA HIS A 96 2.09 -3.91 1.51
C HIS A 96 1.66 -4.54 0.18
N ASP A 97 0.35 -4.67 -0.03
CA ASP A 97 -0.28 -5.29 -1.19
C ASP A 97 -1.10 -4.28 -2.03
N ILE A 98 -1.04 -2.98 -1.72
CA ILE A 98 -1.93 -1.94 -2.29
C ILE A 98 -1.92 -1.89 -3.82
N ALA A 99 -0.81 -2.28 -4.43
CA ALA A 99 -0.64 -2.23 -5.88
C ALA A 99 -1.09 -3.51 -6.59
N LYS A 100 -1.46 -4.59 -5.88
CA LYS A 100 -1.91 -5.84 -6.51
C LYS A 100 -2.97 -5.62 -7.59
N PRO A 101 -4.04 -4.82 -7.37
CA PRO A 101 -5.02 -4.53 -8.42
C PRO A 101 -4.41 -3.89 -9.67
N ARG A 102 -3.47 -2.95 -9.50
CA ARG A 102 -2.81 -2.24 -10.62
C ARG A 102 -1.82 -3.11 -11.39
N THR A 103 -1.26 -4.12 -10.74
CA THR A 103 -0.27 -5.04 -11.33
C THR A 103 -0.85 -6.41 -11.69
N ARG A 104 -2.17 -6.58 -11.59
CA ARG A 104 -2.85 -7.83 -11.90
C ARG A 104 -2.71 -8.12 -13.40
N SER A 105 -2.12 -9.27 -13.73
CA SER A 105 -2.04 -9.79 -15.10
C SER A 105 -2.64 -11.19 -15.16
N PHE A 106 -3.31 -11.49 -16.27
CA PHE A 106 -3.86 -12.81 -16.59
C PHE A 106 -3.02 -13.42 -17.71
N GLU A 107 -2.17 -14.39 -17.37
CA GLU A 107 -1.31 -15.09 -18.32
C GLU A 107 -1.60 -16.59 -18.21
N HIS A 108 -1.96 -17.23 -19.33
CA HIS A 108 -2.19 -18.69 -19.41
C HIS A 108 -3.22 -19.27 -18.41
N GLY A 109 -4.17 -18.45 -17.95
CA GLY A 109 -5.19 -18.86 -16.97
C GLY A 109 -4.77 -18.69 -15.51
N ASP A 110 -3.55 -18.20 -15.24
CA ASP A 110 -3.08 -17.88 -13.90
C ASP A 110 -3.07 -16.35 -13.68
N VAL A 111 -3.39 -15.94 -12.45
CA VAL A 111 -3.31 -14.55 -12.01
C VAL A 111 -1.93 -14.28 -11.41
N THR A 112 -1.26 -13.24 -11.88
CA THR A 112 0.05 -12.79 -11.35
C THR A 112 0.03 -11.33 -10.91
N PHE A 113 0.91 -10.99 -9.96
CA PHE A 113 1.09 -9.64 -9.42
C PHE A 113 2.57 -9.27 -9.41
N ARG A 114 3.19 -9.22 -10.58
CA ARG A 114 4.64 -9.00 -10.67
C ARG A 114 4.99 -7.56 -10.25
N HIS A 115 6.03 -7.42 -9.43
CA HIS A 115 6.56 -6.13 -8.99
C HIS A 115 5.58 -5.22 -8.23
N HIS A 116 4.50 -5.78 -7.67
CA HIS A 116 3.53 -5.01 -6.89
C HIS A 116 4.16 -4.33 -5.69
N GLU A 117 5.21 -4.90 -5.10
CA GLU A 117 5.93 -4.31 -3.97
C GLU A 117 6.61 -2.97 -4.35
N VAL A 118 7.17 -2.88 -5.57
CA VAL A 118 7.83 -1.65 -6.06
C VAL A 118 6.80 -0.59 -6.42
N VAL A 119 5.70 -0.99 -7.06
CA VAL A 119 4.59 -0.08 -7.37
C VAL A 119 3.90 0.38 -6.10
N GLY A 120 3.68 -0.52 -5.14
CA GLY A 120 3.07 -0.27 -3.85
C GLY A 120 3.88 0.72 -3.02
N ALA A 121 5.20 0.59 -3.00
CA ALA A 121 6.08 1.54 -2.31
C ALA A 121 5.95 2.96 -2.87
N ARG A 122 5.84 3.11 -4.20
CA ARG A 122 5.62 4.41 -4.84
C ARG A 122 4.24 4.99 -4.52
N MET A 123 3.21 4.14 -4.49
CA MET A 123 1.85 4.54 -4.13
C MET A 123 1.77 4.99 -2.66
N ALA A 124 2.37 4.23 -1.75
CA ALA A 124 2.45 4.56 -0.32
C ALA A 124 3.17 5.90 -0.12
N ARG A 125 4.34 6.10 -0.76
CA ARG A 125 5.08 7.36 -0.71
C ARG A 125 4.21 8.55 -1.10
N SER A 126 3.57 8.46 -2.27
CA SER A 126 2.71 9.54 -2.78
C SER A 126 1.55 9.82 -1.83
N ARG A 127 0.84 8.78 -1.40
CA ARG A 127 -0.36 8.94 -0.57
C ARG A 127 -0.03 9.53 0.80
N LEU A 128 1.01 9.04 1.46
CA LEU A 128 1.41 9.50 2.79
C LEU A 128 1.96 10.94 2.75
N ALA A 129 2.68 11.31 1.69
CA ALA A 129 3.11 12.69 1.49
C ALA A 129 1.90 13.64 1.33
N THR A 130 0.91 13.27 0.52
CA THR A 130 -0.34 14.05 0.37
C THR A 130 -1.13 14.11 1.68
N MET A 131 -1.05 13.09 2.53
CA MET A 131 -1.69 13.08 3.86
C MET A 131 -0.89 13.83 4.95
N GLY A 132 0.26 14.42 4.60
CA GLY A 132 1.04 15.27 5.51
C GLY A 132 1.85 14.52 6.58
N PHE A 133 2.16 13.24 6.36
CA PHE A 133 3.08 12.51 7.24
C PHE A 133 4.51 13.05 7.12
N GLU A 134 5.29 12.94 8.21
CA GLU A 134 6.70 13.32 8.19
C GLU A 134 7.50 12.49 7.16
N GLU A 135 8.48 13.11 6.50
CA GLU A 135 9.28 12.45 5.46
C GLU A 135 9.98 11.18 5.97
N SER A 136 10.39 11.14 7.24
CA SER A 136 10.96 9.95 7.88
C SER A 136 9.97 8.78 7.89
N VAL A 137 8.74 9.02 8.33
CA VAL A 137 7.64 8.03 8.33
C VAL A 137 7.34 7.58 6.90
N VAL A 138 7.23 8.52 5.96
CA VAL A 138 7.00 8.22 4.54
C VAL A 138 8.11 7.32 3.99
N ALA A 139 9.37 7.63 4.28
CA ALA A 139 10.52 6.86 3.83
C ALA A 139 10.53 5.43 4.42
N ASP A 140 10.35 5.30 5.73
CA ASP A 140 10.36 4.01 6.43
C ASP A 140 9.23 3.10 5.94
N VAL A 141 8.00 3.63 5.87
CA VAL A 141 6.84 2.87 5.38
C VAL A 141 7.04 2.45 3.93
N SER A 142 7.50 3.36 3.07
CA SER A 142 7.74 3.04 1.65
C SER A 142 8.78 1.94 1.48
N GLU A 143 9.83 1.96 2.28
CA GLU A 143 10.87 0.93 2.25
C GLU A 143 10.34 -0.41 2.77
N LEU A 144 9.60 -0.44 3.87
CA LEU A 144 8.97 -1.66 4.38
C LEU A 144 8.00 -2.28 3.36
N VAL A 145 7.18 -1.46 2.69
CA VAL A 145 6.30 -1.91 1.60
C VAL A 145 7.11 -2.51 0.45
N ARG A 146 8.23 -1.89 0.06
CA ARG A 146 9.13 -2.40 -0.98
C ARG A 146 9.77 -3.74 -0.61
N LEU A 147 10.02 -3.96 0.68
CA LEU A 147 10.64 -5.17 1.22
C LEU A 147 9.65 -6.31 1.51
N SER A 148 8.35 -6.03 1.55
CA SER A 148 7.29 -6.98 1.96
C SER A 148 7.31 -8.31 1.18
N GLY A 149 7.71 -8.27 -0.09
CA GLY A 149 7.80 -9.44 -0.97
C GLY A 149 9.08 -10.27 -0.86
N ARG A 150 10.13 -9.78 -0.17
CA ARG A 150 11.47 -10.40 -0.18
C ARG A 150 11.60 -11.64 0.71
N PHE A 151 10.88 -11.70 1.83
CA PHE A 151 10.97 -12.80 2.78
C PHE A 151 9.72 -13.69 2.70
N LYS A 152 9.73 -14.67 1.78
CA LYS A 152 8.66 -15.70 1.68
C LYS A 152 9.15 -17.12 2.00
N GLY A 153 10.41 -17.27 2.42
CA GLY A 153 11.08 -18.56 2.60
C GLY A 153 11.53 -18.81 4.03
N TYR A 154 10.58 -19.02 4.95
CA TYR A 154 10.87 -19.90 6.09
C TYR A 154 10.53 -21.32 5.63
N SER A 155 11.53 -22.08 5.21
CA SER A 155 11.44 -23.54 5.26
C SER A 155 11.56 -23.98 6.73
N ASP A 156 10.84 -25.03 7.15
CA ASP A 156 10.81 -25.59 8.51
C ASP A 156 12.16 -26.22 8.98
N GLY A 157 13.30 -25.65 8.59
CA GLY A 157 14.65 -26.20 8.77
C GLY A 157 15.65 -25.25 9.41
N TRP A 158 15.20 -24.28 10.21
CA TRP A 158 16.10 -23.48 11.04
C TRP A 158 16.40 -24.21 12.36
N SER A 159 17.62 -24.76 12.48
CA SER A 159 18.19 -25.10 13.79
C SER A 159 18.91 -23.88 14.37
N ASP A 160 18.94 -23.78 15.70
CA ASP A 160 19.49 -22.68 16.53
C ASP A 160 21.00 -22.41 16.40
N ALA A 161 21.60 -22.75 15.26
CA ALA A 161 22.99 -22.46 14.92
C ALA A 161 23.06 -21.21 14.04
N ALA A 162 22.65 -20.07 14.60
CA ALA A 162 22.97 -18.75 14.04
C ALA A 162 23.09 -17.71 15.16
N VAL A 163 23.91 -18.00 16.16
CA VAL A 163 24.69 -17.01 16.94
C VAL A 163 26.02 -17.66 17.34
#